data_AF-A0A7K6IU43-F1
#
_entry.id   AF-A0A7K6IU43-F1
#
_cell.length_a   1.000
_cell.length_b   1.000
_cell.length_c   1.000
_cell.angle_alpha   90.00
_cell.angle_beta   90.00
_cell.angle_gamma   90.00
#
_symmetry.space_group_name_H-M   'P 1'
#
loop_
_entity.id
_entity.type
_entity.pdbx_description
1 polymer ?
#
loop_
_entity_poly.entity_id
_entity_poly.type
_entity_poly.pdbx_seq_one_letter_code
_entity_poly.pdbx_strand_id
1 'polypeptide(L)'
;MLDGHVLLGWLSSCALLGLLACAPRPSAAYFGLTGNEPLTILPLTSEMEEAAVKAHYKVCDRLKLEKKQRRMCRRDPGVAETLMEAISMSALECQYQFRFERWNCTLEGRYRASLLKRGFKETAFLYAISSAGLTHAMAKACSAGRMERCTCDEAPDLENREAWQWGGCGDNLKYSNKFVKEFLGRKPNKDLRARVDFHNNLVGMKVIKAGVETTCKCHGVSGSCTVRTCWRQLSPFHEIGKQLKQKYETSLKVGSTTNEATGEGDISPPKKSVPGHSDQIPRTTDLVYIDDSPSFCLMSRYSPGTSGRKCYKDKNCDSICCGRGHNTQSRVVTRPCQCQVRWCCYVECKQCTQREEVYTCKD
;
A
#
# COMPACT_ATOMS: atom_id res chain seq x y z
N MET A 1 -44.33 -57.49 -9.16
CA MET A 1 -45.07 -58.75 -9.37
C MET A 1 -45.05 -59.04 -10.85
N LEU A 2 -44.52 -60.22 -11.20
CA LEU A 2 -44.51 -60.92 -12.50
C LEU A 2 -43.69 -60.25 -13.62
N ASP A 3 -42.52 -60.79 -13.98
CA ASP A 3 -42.27 -61.95 -14.89
C ASP A 3 -42.59 -61.58 -16.36
N GLY A 4 -41.81 -61.87 -17.40
CA GLY A 4 -40.61 -62.67 -17.59
C GLY A 4 -40.36 -62.84 -19.11
N HIS A 5 -39.09 -63.00 -19.49
CA HIS A 5 -38.51 -63.85 -20.56
C HIS A 5 -39.04 -63.92 -22.02
N VAL A 6 -38.07 -64.32 -22.90
CA VAL A 6 -38.16 -65.00 -24.22
C VAL A 6 -38.12 -64.06 -25.45
N LEU A 7 -37.36 -64.27 -26.53
CA LEU A 7 -36.13 -64.97 -26.97
C LEU A 7 -36.05 -64.77 -28.51
N LEU A 8 -34.92 -65.17 -29.10
CA LEU A 8 -34.61 -65.39 -30.54
C LEU A 8 -34.28 -64.13 -31.35
N GLY A 9 -33.09 -63.97 -31.93
CA GLY A 9 -32.24 -64.92 -32.67
C GLY A 9 -32.28 -64.46 -34.15
N TRP A 10 -31.18 -64.22 -34.85
CA TRP A 10 -30.35 -65.17 -35.61
C TRP A 10 -29.00 -64.44 -35.91
N LEU A 11 -27.83 -64.98 -35.53
CA LEU A 11 -26.91 -65.83 -36.31
C LEU A 11 -26.40 -65.19 -37.62
N SER A 12 -25.14 -65.28 -38.06
CA SER A 12 -23.84 -65.74 -37.54
C SER A 12 -22.86 -65.65 -38.71
N SER A 13 -21.60 -65.24 -38.47
CA SER A 13 -20.34 -65.71 -39.12
C SER A 13 -19.20 -64.82 -38.58
N CYS A 14 -18.40 -65.23 -37.58
CA CYS A 14 -17.21 -66.13 -37.64
C CYS A 14 -16.28 -65.80 -38.84
N ALA A 15 -14.98 -65.55 -38.69
CA ALA A 15 -14.00 -66.04 -37.71
C ALA A 15 -12.77 -65.07 -37.64
N LEU A 16 -12.20 -64.81 -36.44
CA LEU A 16 -10.85 -65.21 -35.94
C LEU A 16 -9.68 -64.89 -36.90
N LEU A 17 -8.50 -64.36 -36.52
CA LEU A 17 -7.73 -64.33 -35.27
C LEU A 17 -6.49 -63.42 -35.51
N GLY A 18 -5.96 -62.75 -34.49
CA GLY A 18 -4.63 -62.13 -34.57
C GLY A 18 -4.33 -61.09 -33.49
N LEU A 19 -3.94 -61.56 -32.30
CA LEU A 19 -3.40 -60.77 -31.19
C LEU A 19 -2.07 -60.09 -31.55
N LEU A 20 -1.85 -58.84 -31.12
CA LEU A 20 -0.64 -58.38 -30.41
C LEU A 20 -0.83 -56.95 -29.85
N ALA A 21 -0.32 -56.78 -28.64
CA ALA A 21 -0.56 -55.69 -27.70
C ALA A 21 0.20 -54.38 -28.01
N CYS A 22 -0.38 -53.23 -27.65
CA CYS A 22 0.23 -52.22 -26.76
C CYS A 22 -0.70 -51.00 -26.56
N ALA A 23 -0.72 -50.50 -25.33
CA ALA A 23 -1.65 -49.49 -24.77
C ALA A 23 -1.37 -48.04 -25.22
N PRO A 24 -2.28 -47.10 -24.88
CA PRO A 24 -1.87 -45.78 -24.39
C PRO A 24 -2.33 -45.59 -22.93
N ARG A 25 -1.37 -45.33 -22.03
CA ARG A 25 -1.65 -44.73 -20.72
C ARG A 25 -1.32 -43.23 -20.77
N PRO A 26 -2.07 -42.38 -20.04
CA PRO A 26 -1.72 -40.99 -19.85
C PRO A 26 -0.54 -40.92 -18.86
N SER A 27 0.58 -40.32 -19.28
CA SER A 27 1.71 -40.08 -18.38
C SER A 27 1.51 -38.76 -17.64
N ALA A 28 1.23 -38.89 -16.34
CA ALA A 28 1.49 -37.87 -15.34
C ALA A 28 2.99 -37.55 -15.32
N ALA A 29 3.33 -36.27 -15.34
CA ALA A 29 4.69 -35.79 -15.16
C ALA A 29 5.16 -36.11 -13.73
N TYR A 30 6.10 -37.04 -13.61
CA TYR A 30 6.92 -37.24 -12.41
C TYR A 30 8.10 -36.27 -12.47
N PHE A 31 8.22 -35.37 -11.49
CA PHE A 31 9.48 -34.67 -11.21
C PHE A 31 10.38 -35.59 -10.40
N GLY A 32 11.36 -36.21 -11.07
CA GLY A 32 12.48 -36.90 -10.41
C GLY A 32 13.68 -35.97 -10.32
N LEU A 33 14.18 -35.73 -9.11
CA LEU A 33 15.48 -35.11 -8.87
C LEU A 33 16.56 -36.21 -8.89
N THR A 34 17.21 -36.42 -10.03
CA THR A 34 18.48 -37.16 -10.08
C THR A 34 19.54 -36.27 -10.71
N GLY A 35 20.53 -35.89 -9.91
CA GLY A 35 21.57 -34.92 -10.25
C GLY A 35 22.64 -35.47 -11.16
N ASN A 36 22.34 -35.65 -12.45
CA ASN A 36 23.32 -35.95 -13.49
C ASN A 36 23.16 -35.10 -14.77
N GLU A 37 22.40 -34.00 -14.74
CA GLU A 37 22.44 -32.99 -15.79
C GLU A 37 23.09 -31.71 -15.25
N PRO A 38 24.04 -31.08 -15.96
CA PRO A 38 24.48 -29.74 -15.60
C PRO A 38 23.27 -28.81 -15.65
N LEU A 39 23.22 -27.81 -14.76
CA LEU A 39 22.22 -26.74 -14.83
C LEU A 39 22.30 -26.12 -16.23
N THR A 40 21.42 -26.54 -17.14
CA THR A 40 21.22 -25.88 -18.41
C THR A 40 20.80 -24.47 -18.06
N ILE A 41 21.68 -23.51 -18.33
CA ILE A 41 21.33 -22.09 -18.30
C ILE A 41 20.19 -21.96 -19.31
N LEU A 42 18.96 -21.86 -18.80
CA LEU A 42 17.80 -21.53 -19.61
C LEU A 42 18.17 -20.25 -20.36
N PRO A 43 18.18 -20.26 -21.70
CA PRO A 43 18.33 -19.01 -22.42
C PRO A 43 17.12 -18.17 -22.07
N LEU A 44 17.32 -16.92 -21.64
CA LEU A 44 16.27 -15.92 -21.57
C LEU A 44 15.71 -15.78 -22.99
N THR A 45 14.65 -16.53 -23.30
CA THR A 45 14.01 -16.45 -24.61
C THR A 45 13.35 -15.08 -24.72
N SER A 46 13.58 -14.38 -25.83
CA SER A 46 12.96 -13.09 -26.16
C SER A 46 11.44 -13.07 -25.97
N GLU A 47 10.77 -14.22 -26.11
CA GLU A 47 9.33 -14.37 -25.89
C GLU A 47 8.88 -14.17 -24.43
N MET A 48 9.71 -14.56 -23.45
CA MET A 48 9.43 -14.33 -22.02
C MET A 48 9.62 -12.86 -21.64
N GLU A 49 10.64 -12.19 -22.18
CA GLU A 49 10.81 -10.74 -22.05
C GLU A 49 9.66 -10.00 -22.72
N GLU A 50 9.22 -10.40 -23.91
CA GLU A 50 8.11 -9.74 -24.61
C GLU A 50 6.77 -9.91 -23.87
N ALA A 51 6.54 -11.09 -23.26
CA ALA A 51 5.38 -11.36 -22.43
C ALA A 51 5.39 -10.52 -21.14
N ALA A 52 6.55 -10.41 -20.46
CA ALA A 52 6.73 -9.53 -19.29
C ALA A 52 6.59 -8.05 -19.64
N VAL A 53 7.09 -7.64 -20.82
CA VAL A 53 6.93 -6.29 -21.36
C VAL A 53 5.45 -5.97 -21.63
N LYS A 54 4.72 -6.90 -22.25
CA LYS A 54 3.26 -6.76 -22.46
C LYS A 54 2.47 -6.78 -21.15
N ALA A 55 2.92 -7.51 -20.13
CA ALA A 55 2.25 -7.61 -18.83
C ALA A 55 2.28 -6.29 -18.04
N HIS A 56 3.43 -5.62 -17.91
CA HIS A 56 3.50 -4.40 -17.12
C HIS A 56 2.81 -3.20 -17.80
N TYR A 57 2.74 -3.15 -19.14
CA TYR A 57 1.93 -2.15 -19.85
C TYR A 57 0.44 -2.26 -19.47
N LYS A 58 -0.07 -3.49 -19.36
CA LYS A 58 -1.45 -3.74 -18.89
C LYS A 58 -1.66 -3.23 -17.46
N VAL A 59 -0.67 -3.34 -16.58
CA VAL A 59 -0.73 -2.78 -15.21
C VAL A 59 -0.85 -1.26 -15.27
N CYS A 60 0.02 -0.59 -16.03
CA CYS A 60 -0.05 0.86 -16.23
C CYS A 60 -1.38 1.32 -16.84
N ASP A 61 -2.01 0.51 -17.69
CA ASP A 61 -3.27 0.83 -18.35
C ASP A 61 -4.51 0.63 -17.47
N ARG A 62 -4.43 -0.27 -16.48
CA ARG A 62 -5.46 -0.41 -15.44
C ARG A 62 -5.47 0.77 -14.47
N LEU A 63 -4.34 1.47 -14.33
CA LEU A 63 -4.22 2.66 -13.52
C LEU A 63 -4.80 3.89 -14.24
N LYS A 64 -5.54 4.72 -13.49
CA LYS A 64 -6.04 6.01 -13.98
C LYS A 64 -4.94 7.06 -13.96
N LEU A 65 -4.04 6.99 -14.94
CA LEU A 65 -2.88 7.88 -15.09
C LEU A 65 -3.08 8.94 -16.18
N GLU A 66 -2.58 10.15 -15.94
CA GLU A 66 -2.43 11.17 -16.98
C GLU A 66 -1.45 10.71 -18.08
N LYS A 67 -1.50 11.31 -19.28
CA LYS A 67 -0.65 10.92 -20.42
C LYS A 67 0.85 10.92 -20.07
N LYS A 68 1.31 11.90 -19.28
CA LYS A 68 2.71 11.96 -18.82
C LYS A 68 3.03 10.82 -17.84
N GLN A 69 2.18 10.62 -16.84
CA GLN A 69 2.33 9.56 -15.83
C GLN A 69 2.34 8.16 -16.46
N ARG A 70 1.46 7.91 -17.44
CA ARG A 70 1.43 6.64 -18.18
C ARG A 70 2.72 6.39 -18.93
N ARG A 71 3.27 7.41 -19.60
CA ARG A 71 4.59 7.30 -20.26
C ARG A 71 5.68 6.98 -19.25
N MET A 72 5.69 7.61 -18.09
CA MET A 72 6.66 7.32 -17.02
C MET A 72 6.52 5.90 -16.47
N CYS A 73 5.28 5.42 -16.27
CA CYS A 73 4.99 4.06 -15.81
C CYS A 73 5.53 2.99 -16.76
N ARG A 74 5.41 3.21 -18.08
CA ARG A 74 5.85 2.27 -19.12
C ARG A 74 7.35 2.31 -19.43
N ARG A 75 8.15 3.17 -18.77
CA ARG A 75 9.61 3.30 -19.04
C ARG A 75 10.44 2.17 -18.43
N ASP A 76 9.91 1.49 -17.43
CA ASP A 76 10.59 0.48 -16.62
C ASP A 76 9.51 -0.45 -16.04
N PRO A 77 9.59 -1.79 -16.24
CA PRO A 77 8.63 -2.74 -15.69
C PRO A 77 8.47 -2.64 -14.18
N GLY A 78 9.58 -2.40 -13.46
CA GLY A 78 9.59 -2.29 -12.00
C GLY A 78 8.78 -1.11 -11.49
N VAL A 79 8.62 -0.05 -12.29
CA VAL A 79 7.79 1.12 -11.92
C VAL A 79 6.32 0.73 -11.81
N ALA A 80 5.80 -0.09 -12.73
CA ALA A 80 4.38 -0.45 -12.74
C ALA A 80 3.98 -1.23 -11.48
N GLU A 81 4.79 -2.20 -11.07
CA GLU A 81 4.59 -2.99 -9.85
C GLU A 81 4.74 -2.13 -8.60
N THR A 82 5.78 -1.29 -8.56
CA THR A 82 6.04 -0.39 -7.44
C THR A 82 4.90 0.63 -7.24
N LEU A 83 4.24 1.08 -8.31
CA LEU A 83 3.05 1.93 -8.21
C LEU A 83 1.89 1.20 -7.53
N MET A 84 1.66 -0.07 -7.83
CA MET A 84 0.61 -0.87 -7.19
C MET A 84 0.91 -1.09 -5.71
N GLU A 85 2.17 -1.41 -5.39
CA GLU A 85 2.67 -1.53 -4.01
C GLU A 85 2.43 -0.22 -3.23
N ALA A 86 2.80 0.92 -3.80
CA ALA A 86 2.59 2.23 -3.19
C ALA A 86 1.11 2.51 -2.91
N ILE A 87 0.22 2.23 -3.87
CA ILE A 87 -1.23 2.43 -3.70
C ILE A 87 -1.77 1.55 -2.58
N SER A 88 -1.39 0.28 -2.55
CA SER A 88 -1.83 -0.68 -1.52
C SER A 88 -1.32 -0.27 -0.14
N MET A 89 -0.03 0.04 -0.03
CA MET A 89 0.62 0.45 1.20
C MET A 89 -0.02 1.73 1.77
N SER A 90 -0.20 2.77 0.95
CA SER A 90 -0.87 4.01 1.37
C SER A 90 -2.33 3.80 1.77
N ALA A 91 -3.06 2.93 1.07
CA ALA A 91 -4.45 2.63 1.36
C ALA A 91 -4.61 1.91 2.71
N LEU A 92 -3.81 0.87 2.94
CA LEU A 92 -3.82 0.10 4.18
C LEU A 92 -3.43 0.97 5.38
N GLU A 93 -2.38 1.79 5.23
CA GLU A 93 -1.97 2.69 6.30
C GLU A 93 -3.03 3.76 6.60
N CYS A 94 -3.68 4.31 5.58
CA CYS A 94 -4.77 5.26 5.77
C CYS A 94 -5.96 4.63 6.52
N GLN A 95 -6.37 3.43 6.13
CA GLN A 95 -7.42 2.68 6.83
C GLN A 95 -7.01 2.36 8.27
N TYR A 96 -5.74 2.02 8.50
CA TYR A 96 -5.21 1.79 9.83
C TYR A 96 -5.29 3.05 10.68
N GLN A 97 -4.74 4.17 10.22
CA GLN A 97 -4.70 5.44 10.99
C GLN A 97 -6.09 5.97 11.33
N PHE A 98 -7.10 5.69 10.48
CA PHE A 98 -8.47 6.18 10.65
C PHE A 98 -9.46 5.11 11.15
N ARG A 99 -8.99 3.91 11.54
CA ARG A 99 -9.86 2.76 11.91
C ARG A 99 -10.87 3.06 13.02
N PHE A 100 -10.54 3.99 13.91
CA PHE A 100 -11.38 4.36 15.06
C PHE A 100 -12.15 5.68 14.88
N GLU A 101 -12.04 6.31 13.71
CA GLU A 101 -12.64 7.61 13.41
C GLU A 101 -13.98 7.48 12.71
N ARG A 102 -14.77 8.57 12.68
CA ARG A 102 -16.04 8.62 11.93
C ARG A 102 -15.86 8.43 10.43
N TRP A 103 -14.77 8.98 9.87
CA TRP A 103 -14.30 8.63 8.53
C TRP A 103 -13.15 7.64 8.66
N ASN A 104 -13.30 6.43 8.14
CA ASN A 104 -12.33 5.33 8.27
C ASN A 104 -11.50 5.09 7.01
N CYS A 105 -11.26 6.14 6.24
CA CYS A 105 -10.56 6.04 4.96
C CYS A 105 -11.22 5.07 3.96
N THR A 106 -12.54 5.19 3.76
CA THR A 106 -13.24 4.47 2.68
C THR A 106 -12.78 4.96 1.32
N LEU A 107 -12.00 4.12 0.61
CA LEU A 107 -11.40 4.46 -0.69
C LEU A 107 -12.19 3.94 -1.90
N GLU A 108 -13.41 3.47 -1.70
CA GLU A 108 -14.17 2.80 -2.75
C GLU A 108 -15.28 3.68 -3.35
N GLY A 109 -15.51 3.49 -4.65
CA GLY A 109 -16.69 3.97 -5.37
C GLY A 109 -16.93 5.49 -5.32
N ARG A 110 -18.21 5.86 -5.20
CA ARG A 110 -18.70 7.24 -5.30
C ARG A 110 -18.22 8.16 -4.18
N TYR A 111 -17.98 7.62 -3.00
CA TYR A 111 -17.58 8.39 -1.82
C TYR A 111 -16.19 8.98 -2.00
N ARG A 112 -15.21 8.14 -2.38
CA ARG A 112 -13.86 8.60 -2.73
C ARG A 112 -13.89 9.65 -3.85
N ALA A 113 -14.64 9.38 -4.92
CA ALA A 113 -14.73 10.31 -6.05
C ALA A 113 -15.33 11.67 -5.65
N SER A 114 -16.28 11.70 -4.72
CA SER A 114 -16.86 12.95 -4.20
C SER A 114 -15.93 13.67 -3.22
N LEU A 115 -15.24 12.92 -2.36
CA LEU A 115 -14.30 13.45 -1.36
C LEU A 115 -13.11 14.17 -2.04
N LEU A 116 -12.50 13.53 -3.05
CA LEU A 116 -11.33 14.07 -3.75
C LEU A 116 -11.63 15.34 -4.55
N LYS A 117 -12.90 15.62 -4.88
CA LYS A 117 -13.32 16.86 -5.53
C LYS A 117 -13.29 18.09 -4.60
N ARG A 118 -13.17 17.87 -3.29
CA ARG A 118 -13.18 18.92 -2.26
C ARG A 118 -11.86 18.95 -1.52
N GLY A 119 -11.51 20.13 -1.01
CA GLY A 119 -10.27 20.36 -0.28
C GLY A 119 -10.44 20.15 1.22
N PHE A 120 -10.95 19.00 1.65
CA PHE A 120 -11.13 18.67 3.06
C PHE A 120 -9.82 18.27 3.75
N LYS A 121 -9.86 18.24 5.08
CA LYS A 121 -8.78 17.73 5.94
C LYS A 121 -8.39 16.29 5.56
N GLU A 122 -9.37 15.43 5.29
CA GLU A 122 -9.18 14.03 4.90
C GLU A 122 -8.48 13.94 3.54
N THR A 123 -8.87 14.81 2.61
CA THR A 123 -8.25 14.88 1.29
C THR A 123 -6.79 15.31 1.41
N ALA A 124 -6.47 16.29 2.25
CA ALA A 124 -5.09 16.71 2.50
C ALA A 124 -4.20 15.56 2.99
N PHE A 125 -4.70 14.76 3.93
CA PHE A 125 -4.01 13.54 4.39
C PHE A 125 -3.85 12.52 3.26
N LEU A 126 -4.89 12.30 2.43
CA LEU A 126 -4.82 11.35 1.31
C LEU A 126 -3.71 11.71 0.31
N TYR A 127 -3.56 13.00 -0.04
CA TYR A 127 -2.46 13.44 -0.90
C TYR A 127 -1.09 13.19 -0.24
N ALA A 128 -0.94 13.55 1.03
CA ALA A 128 0.31 13.39 1.76
C ALA A 128 0.72 11.91 1.95
N ILE A 129 -0.21 11.02 2.35
CA ILE A 129 0.09 9.59 2.53
C ILE A 129 0.33 8.89 1.20
N SER A 130 -0.31 9.34 0.12
CA SER A 130 -0.09 8.79 -1.23
C SER A 130 1.27 9.20 -1.79
N SER A 131 1.68 10.46 -1.65
CA SER A 131 3.00 10.91 -2.09
C SER A 131 4.12 10.31 -1.24
N ALA A 132 3.89 10.15 0.06
CA ALA A 132 4.79 9.47 0.98
C ALA A 132 4.96 7.99 0.62
N GLY A 133 3.86 7.26 0.40
CA GLY A 133 3.90 5.85 0.01
C GLY A 133 4.57 5.64 -1.35
N LEU A 134 4.30 6.53 -2.31
CA LEU A 134 4.99 6.50 -3.60
C LEU A 134 6.50 6.74 -3.44
N THR A 135 6.88 7.69 -2.59
CA THR A 135 8.31 7.98 -2.34
C THR A 135 8.99 6.83 -1.61
N HIS A 136 8.31 6.22 -0.64
CA HIS A 136 8.80 5.09 0.14
C HIS A 136 9.02 3.85 -0.74
N ALA A 137 7.99 3.43 -1.48
CA ALA A 137 8.05 2.27 -2.36
C ALA A 137 9.10 2.43 -3.45
N MET A 138 9.20 3.60 -4.09
CA MET A 138 10.21 3.85 -5.14
C MET A 138 11.64 3.81 -4.60
N ALA A 139 11.89 4.36 -3.41
CA ALA A 139 13.23 4.29 -2.82
C ALA A 139 13.64 2.86 -2.46
N LYS A 140 12.70 2.07 -1.93
CA LYS A 140 12.90 0.65 -1.60
C LYS A 140 13.03 -0.25 -2.82
N ALA A 141 12.30 0.04 -3.89
CA ALA A 141 12.42 -0.72 -5.13
C ALA A 141 13.81 -0.55 -5.79
N CYS A 142 14.42 0.65 -5.67
CA CYS A 142 15.79 0.88 -6.11
C CYS A 142 16.81 0.07 -5.29
N SER A 143 16.73 0.11 -3.96
CA SER A 143 17.66 -0.63 -3.09
C SER A 143 17.47 -2.15 -3.17
N ALA A 144 16.27 -2.61 -3.51
CA ALA A 144 15.98 -4.02 -3.75
C ALA A 144 16.41 -4.52 -5.15
N GLY A 145 16.90 -3.63 -6.04
CA GLY A 145 17.27 -4.00 -7.41
C GLY A 145 16.09 -4.37 -8.32
N ARG A 146 14.87 -3.91 -7.98
CA ARG A 146 13.65 -4.18 -8.78
C ARG A 146 13.45 -3.21 -9.95
N MET A 147 14.25 -2.15 -10.02
CA MET A 147 14.18 -1.14 -11.08
C MET A 147 15.53 -1.05 -11.77
N GLU A 148 15.52 -1.02 -13.09
CA GLU A 148 16.75 -1.03 -13.90
C GLU A 148 17.42 0.35 -13.94
N ARG A 149 16.62 1.41 -13.77
CA ARG A 149 17.08 2.80 -13.93
C ARG A 149 17.55 3.47 -12.64
N CYS A 150 17.69 2.71 -11.55
CA CYS A 150 18.25 3.19 -10.30
C CYS A 150 18.96 2.08 -9.52
N THR A 151 19.87 2.48 -8.65
CA THR A 151 20.61 1.63 -7.71
C THR A 151 20.35 2.08 -6.27
N CYS A 152 20.93 1.44 -5.26
CA CYS A 152 20.87 1.95 -3.89
C CYS A 152 21.63 3.26 -3.68
N ASP A 153 21.36 3.88 -2.53
CA ASP A 153 22.20 4.95 -1.99
C ASP A 153 23.43 4.34 -1.30
N GLU A 154 24.61 4.59 -1.87
CA GLU A 154 25.89 4.13 -1.33
C GLU A 154 26.36 4.95 -0.12
N ALA A 155 25.74 6.12 0.14
CA ALA A 155 26.01 6.98 1.28
C ALA A 155 27.52 7.16 1.58
N PRO A 156 28.31 7.70 0.63
CA PRO A 156 29.78 7.76 0.73
C PRO A 156 30.29 8.61 1.90
N ASP A 157 29.43 9.46 2.45
CA ASP A 157 29.69 10.29 3.62
C ASP A 157 29.55 9.55 4.96
N LEU A 158 29.00 8.34 4.96
CA LEU A 158 29.05 7.46 6.12
C LEU A 158 30.43 6.82 6.18
N GLU A 159 31.21 7.11 7.24
CA GLU A 159 32.52 6.51 7.45
C GLU A 159 32.39 5.00 7.72
N ASN A 160 32.44 4.20 6.66
CA ASN A 160 32.62 2.74 6.73
C ASN A 160 34.12 2.37 6.73
N ARG A 161 35.01 3.29 7.12
CA ARG A 161 36.47 3.23 6.93
C ARG A 161 37.16 1.99 7.54
N GLU A 162 36.53 1.35 8.51
CA GLU A 162 37.07 0.18 9.23
C GLU A 162 36.37 -1.14 8.85
N ALA A 163 35.34 -1.10 8.00
CA ALA A 163 34.70 -2.27 7.44
C ALA A 163 35.23 -2.51 6.03
N TRP A 164 36.03 -3.57 5.88
CA TRP A 164 36.34 -4.26 4.62
C TRP A 164 35.33 -3.95 3.50
N GLN A 165 35.73 -3.12 2.52
CA GLN A 165 35.16 -2.67 1.22
C GLN A 165 33.66 -2.79 0.84
N TRP A 166 32.81 -3.51 1.56
CA TRP A 166 31.39 -3.67 1.29
C TRP A 166 30.61 -2.57 2.00
N GLY A 167 30.21 -1.55 1.24
CA GLY A 167 29.19 -0.59 1.66
C GLY A 167 27.82 -1.27 1.76
N GLY A 168 26.97 -0.78 2.68
CA GLY A 168 25.57 -1.22 2.73
C GLY A 168 24.78 -0.63 1.56
N CYS A 169 23.65 -1.26 1.22
CA CYS A 169 22.77 -0.81 0.14
C CYS A 169 21.60 -0.04 0.75
N GLY A 170 21.71 1.30 0.79
CA GLY A 170 20.70 2.18 1.37
C GLY A 170 19.52 2.47 0.45
N ASP A 171 18.39 2.88 1.02
CA ASP A 171 17.19 3.26 0.25
C ASP A 171 17.45 4.54 -0.57
N ASN A 172 17.21 4.50 -1.90
CA ASN A 172 17.57 5.62 -2.78
C ASN A 172 16.51 6.74 -2.79
N LEU A 173 16.52 7.54 -1.73
CA LEU A 173 15.58 8.63 -1.54
C LEU A 173 15.80 9.79 -2.55
N LYS A 174 17.02 9.97 -3.06
CA LYS A 174 17.35 11.00 -4.05
C LYS A 174 16.64 10.72 -5.38
N TYR A 175 16.77 9.50 -5.89
CA TYR A 175 16.08 9.06 -7.10
C TYR A 175 14.57 9.15 -6.92
N SER A 176 14.06 8.58 -5.82
CA SER A 176 12.63 8.55 -5.53
C SER A 176 12.02 9.95 -5.49
N ASN A 177 12.64 10.89 -4.77
CA ASN A 177 12.15 12.28 -4.71
C ASN A 177 12.11 12.95 -6.09
N LYS A 178 13.08 12.68 -6.96
CA LYS A 178 13.10 13.21 -8.33
C LYS A 178 11.96 12.60 -9.15
N PHE A 179 11.81 11.28 -9.11
CA PHE A 179 10.75 10.56 -9.82
C PHE A 179 9.36 11.05 -9.40
N VAL A 180 9.08 11.08 -8.09
CA VAL A 180 7.76 11.46 -7.56
C VAL A 180 7.40 12.90 -7.89
N LYS A 181 8.34 13.85 -7.79
CA LYS A 181 8.11 15.25 -8.17
C LYS A 181 7.75 15.37 -9.66
N GLU A 182 8.44 14.65 -10.53
CA GLU A 182 8.16 14.68 -11.97
C GLU A 182 6.83 13.98 -12.31
N PHE A 183 6.52 12.88 -11.60
CA PHE A 183 5.34 12.05 -11.79
C PHE A 183 4.05 12.74 -11.33
N LEU A 184 4.07 13.37 -10.14
CA LEU A 184 2.93 14.13 -9.63
C LEU A 184 2.77 15.47 -10.36
N GLY A 185 3.90 16.08 -10.76
CA GLY A 185 3.94 17.31 -11.56
C GLY A 185 3.38 18.55 -10.86
N ARG A 186 3.87 19.74 -11.24
CA ARG A 186 3.24 21.02 -10.87
C ARG A 186 2.32 21.43 -12.00
N LYS A 187 1.01 21.60 -11.74
CA LYS A 187 0.09 22.19 -12.72
C LYS A 187 0.34 23.71 -12.78
N PRO A 188 0.51 24.32 -13.97
CA PRO A 188 0.69 25.77 -14.10
C PRO A 188 -0.51 26.53 -13.51
N ASN A 189 -0.19 27.68 -12.92
CA ASN A 189 -0.79 28.22 -11.70
C ASN A 189 -1.98 29.17 -11.97
N LYS A 190 -3.18 28.82 -11.48
CA LYS A 190 -4.27 29.77 -11.11
C LYS A 190 -5.16 29.22 -9.97
N ASP A 191 -5.41 27.91 -9.92
CA ASP A 191 -6.32 27.31 -8.92
C ASP A 191 -5.66 27.11 -7.54
N LEU A 192 -6.29 27.63 -6.48
CA LEU A 192 -5.89 27.41 -5.08
C LEU A 192 -5.89 25.92 -4.72
N ARG A 193 -6.86 25.15 -5.23
CA ARG A 193 -6.98 23.71 -4.92
C ARG A 193 -5.74 22.94 -5.36
N ALA A 194 -5.30 23.18 -6.59
CA ALA A 194 -4.11 22.52 -7.15
C ALA A 194 -2.83 22.86 -6.37
N ARG A 195 -2.70 24.12 -5.89
CA ARG A 195 -1.58 24.53 -5.03
C ARG A 195 -1.57 23.81 -3.69
N VAL A 196 -2.73 23.74 -3.03
CA VAL A 196 -2.90 23.03 -1.75
C VAL A 196 -2.60 21.54 -1.90
N ASP A 197 -3.10 20.89 -2.95
CA ASP A 197 -2.80 19.48 -3.21
C ASP A 197 -1.32 19.22 -3.44
N PHE A 198 -0.67 20.08 -4.22
CA PHE A 198 0.76 19.99 -4.45
C PHE A 198 1.57 20.23 -3.17
N HIS A 199 1.17 21.20 -2.33
CA HIS A 199 1.78 21.42 -1.02
C HIS A 199 1.68 20.17 -0.13
N ASN A 200 0.49 19.59 0.00
CA ASN A 200 0.29 18.38 0.82
C ASN A 200 1.10 17.19 0.30
N ASN A 201 1.25 17.03 -1.02
CA ASN A 201 2.15 16.04 -1.60
C ASN A 201 3.60 16.27 -1.14
N LEU A 202 4.09 17.52 -1.15
CA LEU A 202 5.43 17.85 -0.68
C LEU A 202 5.62 17.60 0.82
N VAL A 203 4.58 17.86 1.63
CA VAL A 203 4.62 17.54 3.07
C VAL A 203 4.83 16.03 3.27
N GLY A 204 4.10 15.18 2.55
CA GLY A 204 4.31 13.72 2.57
C GLY A 204 5.76 13.31 2.27
N MET A 205 6.34 13.87 1.20
CA MET A 205 7.73 13.61 0.82
C MET A 205 8.74 14.11 1.88
N LYS A 206 8.45 15.24 2.53
CA LYS A 206 9.29 15.78 3.61
C LYS A 206 9.27 14.91 4.86
N VAL A 207 8.11 14.34 5.22
CA VAL A 207 8.01 13.42 6.36
C VAL A 207 8.84 12.15 6.12
N ILE A 208 8.78 11.59 4.90
CA ILE A 208 9.66 10.47 4.51
C ILE A 208 11.14 10.84 4.69
N LYS A 209 11.53 12.02 4.17
CA LYS A 209 12.92 12.48 4.26
C LYS A 209 13.38 12.69 5.70
N ALA A 210 12.51 13.18 6.57
CA ALA A 210 12.82 13.41 7.97
C ALA A 210 12.94 12.11 8.79
N GLY A 211 12.25 11.04 8.37
CA GLY A 211 12.30 9.72 9.01
C GLY A 211 13.40 8.79 8.46
N VAL A 212 14.39 9.29 7.74
CA VAL A 212 15.54 8.48 7.31
C VAL A 212 16.48 8.32 8.49
N GLU A 213 16.85 7.09 8.81
CA GLU A 213 17.79 6.77 9.88
C GLU A 213 18.98 5.99 9.34
N THR A 214 20.15 6.17 9.96
CA THR A 214 21.33 5.36 9.67
C THR A 214 21.22 4.05 10.44
N THR A 215 21.10 2.94 9.71
CA THR A 215 21.09 1.59 10.29
C THR A 215 22.44 0.93 10.05
N CYS A 216 22.94 0.20 11.06
CA CYS A 216 24.23 -0.47 10.99
C CYS A 216 24.10 -1.95 11.34
N LYS A 217 24.87 -2.80 10.65
CA LYS A 217 25.06 -4.20 10.98
C LYS A 217 26.47 -4.44 11.50
N CYS A 218 26.56 -5.18 12.59
CA CYS A 218 27.82 -5.52 13.23
C CYS A 218 28.34 -6.89 12.74
N HIS A 219 29.64 -6.97 12.49
CA HIS A 219 30.31 -8.11 11.84
C HIS A 219 31.48 -8.67 12.64
N GLY A 220 31.69 -8.23 13.88
CA GLY A 220 32.78 -8.72 14.73
C GLY A 220 32.54 -10.12 15.29
N VAL A 221 33.60 -10.75 15.80
CA VAL A 221 33.57 -12.07 16.43
C VAL A 221 32.47 -12.13 17.48
N SER A 222 31.68 -13.21 17.47
CA SER A 222 30.54 -13.43 18.37
C SER A 222 29.48 -12.32 18.36
N GLY A 223 29.34 -11.59 17.24
CA GLY A 223 28.36 -10.50 17.11
C GLY A 223 28.82 -9.15 17.66
N SER A 224 30.11 -8.98 17.94
CA SER A 224 30.65 -7.68 18.36
C SER A 224 30.57 -6.62 17.24
N CYS A 225 30.53 -5.34 17.63
CA CYS A 225 30.43 -4.20 16.71
C CYS A 225 31.78 -3.51 16.42
N THR A 226 32.90 -4.21 16.63
CA THR A 226 34.25 -3.69 16.32
C THR A 226 34.40 -3.35 14.84
N VAL A 227 33.73 -4.12 13.97
CA VAL A 227 33.53 -3.78 12.57
C VAL A 227 32.04 -3.75 12.31
N ARG A 228 31.59 -2.67 11.66
CA ARG A 228 30.18 -2.50 11.28
C ARG A 228 30.04 -1.83 9.93
N THR A 229 28.98 -2.17 9.22
CA THR A 229 28.60 -1.54 7.96
C THR A 229 27.30 -0.79 8.16
N CYS A 230 27.27 0.49 7.80
CA CYS A 230 26.10 1.35 7.96
C CYS A 230 25.53 1.79 6.61
N TRP A 231 24.21 1.97 6.54
CA TRP A 231 23.50 2.53 5.39
C TRP A 231 22.30 3.36 5.83
N ARG A 232 21.80 4.21 4.93
CA ARG A 232 20.57 4.97 5.15
C ARG A 232 19.35 4.09 4.87
N GLN A 233 18.45 4.00 5.83
CA GLN A 233 17.23 3.22 5.72
C GLN A 233 16.01 4.08 6.02
N LEU A 234 14.94 3.87 5.25
CA LEU A 234 13.66 4.50 5.53
C LEU A 234 13.01 3.88 6.78
N SER A 235 12.44 4.74 7.62
CA SER A 235 11.54 4.33 8.71
C SER A 235 10.45 3.35 8.20
N PRO A 236 9.97 2.45 9.07
CA PRO A 236 8.76 1.68 8.81
C PRO A 236 7.61 2.60 8.39
N PHE A 237 6.86 2.22 7.36
CA PHE A 237 5.81 3.10 6.81
C PHE A 237 4.71 3.43 7.83
N HIS A 238 4.52 2.56 8.82
CA HIS A 238 3.60 2.81 9.93
C HIS A 238 3.97 4.06 10.75
N GLU A 239 5.26 4.29 11.02
CA GLU A 239 5.71 5.49 11.73
C GLU A 239 5.49 6.76 10.90
N ILE A 240 5.64 6.66 9.58
CA ILE A 240 5.32 7.75 8.64
C ILE A 240 3.81 8.07 8.69
N GLY A 241 2.96 7.04 8.64
CA GLY A 241 1.51 7.19 8.77
C GLY A 241 1.12 7.87 10.08
N LYS A 242 1.76 7.51 11.19
CA LYS A 242 1.56 8.12 12.51
C LYS A 242 1.97 9.60 12.53
N GLN A 243 3.15 9.95 11.98
CA GLN A 243 3.59 11.34 11.88
C GLN A 243 2.65 12.17 10.99
N LEU A 244 2.18 11.63 9.87
CA LEU A 244 1.20 12.30 9.01
C LEU A 244 -0.16 12.44 9.69
N LYS A 245 -0.58 11.48 10.52
CA LYS A 245 -1.82 11.55 11.28
C LYS A 245 -1.75 12.65 12.36
N GLN A 246 -0.60 12.81 13.03
CA GLN A 246 -0.38 13.95 13.93
C GLN A 246 -0.47 15.29 13.19
N LYS A 247 0.15 15.39 12.00
CA LYS A 247 0.05 16.59 11.15
C LYS A 247 -1.36 16.83 10.61
N TYR A 248 -2.12 15.76 10.40
CA TYR A 248 -3.55 15.87 10.10
C TYR A 248 -4.24 16.51 11.30
N GLU A 249 -4.04 16.06 12.54
CA GLU A 249 -4.72 16.66 13.69
C GLU A 249 -4.51 18.18 13.81
N THR A 250 -3.29 18.64 13.55
CA THR A 250 -2.90 20.06 13.63
C THR A 250 -2.93 20.80 12.28
N SER A 251 -3.64 20.28 11.27
CA SER A 251 -3.69 20.89 9.94
C SER A 251 -4.42 22.23 9.94
N LEU A 252 -4.06 23.13 9.02
CA LEU A 252 -4.58 24.50 8.97
C LEU A 252 -5.50 24.74 7.78
N LYS A 253 -6.59 25.47 8.01
CA LYS A 253 -7.44 25.97 6.92
C LYS A 253 -6.76 27.14 6.22
N VAL A 254 -6.76 27.17 4.90
CA VAL A 254 -6.08 28.19 4.09
C VAL A 254 -6.99 28.77 3.01
N GLY A 255 -6.70 30.00 2.62
CA GLY A 255 -7.31 30.69 1.48
C GLY A 255 -6.28 31.04 0.41
N SER A 256 -6.73 31.77 -0.61
CA SER A 256 -5.83 32.37 -1.61
C SER A 256 -5.62 33.84 -1.32
N THR A 257 -4.37 34.27 -1.36
CA THR A 257 -3.98 35.65 -1.60
C THR A 257 -3.36 35.73 -2.99
N THR A 258 -3.51 36.86 -3.66
CA THR A 258 -2.90 37.10 -4.97
C THR A 258 -1.85 38.17 -4.76
N ASN A 259 -0.60 37.89 -5.10
CA ASN A 259 0.43 38.91 -5.09
C ASN A 259 0.24 39.80 -6.32
N GLU A 260 -0.17 41.05 -6.11
CA GLU A 260 -0.46 42.01 -7.18
C GLU A 260 0.78 42.29 -8.06
N ALA A 261 1.99 42.13 -7.50
CA ALA A 261 3.26 42.35 -8.21
C ALA A 261 3.66 41.21 -9.17
N THR A 262 3.26 39.96 -8.91
CA THR A 262 3.66 38.79 -9.74
C THR A 262 2.49 38.13 -10.45
N GLY A 263 1.25 38.49 -10.10
CA GLY A 263 0.05 37.79 -10.57
C GLY A 263 -0.04 36.34 -10.10
N GLU A 264 0.89 35.89 -9.25
CA GLU A 264 0.88 34.53 -8.69
C GLU A 264 0.07 34.51 -7.38
N GLY A 265 -0.83 33.54 -7.27
CA GLY A 265 -1.50 33.25 -6.01
C GLY A 265 -0.56 32.55 -5.05
N ASP A 266 -0.57 32.96 -3.78
CA ASP A 266 0.08 32.25 -2.66
C ASP A 266 -0.94 31.61 -1.70
N ILE A 267 -0.49 30.61 -0.95
CA ILE A 267 -1.27 29.97 0.13
C ILE A 267 -1.13 30.87 1.34
N SER A 268 -2.26 31.31 1.91
CA SER A 268 -2.24 32.19 3.08
C SER A 268 -3.34 31.82 4.06
N PRO A 269 -3.24 32.26 5.33
CA PRO A 269 -4.34 32.16 6.28
C PRO A 269 -5.64 32.78 5.70
N PRO A 270 -6.82 32.32 6.13
CA PRO A 270 -8.10 32.87 5.69
C PRO A 270 -8.23 34.35 6.08
N LYS A 271 -8.74 35.19 5.17
CA LYS A 271 -8.90 36.65 5.35
C LYS A 271 -9.89 37.08 6.47
N LYS A 272 -10.68 36.14 7.02
CA LYS A 272 -11.62 36.40 8.13
C LYS A 272 -11.17 35.59 9.34
N SER A 273 -10.47 36.25 10.25
CA SER A 273 -10.16 35.71 11.57
C SER A 273 -11.47 35.58 12.37
N VAL A 274 -11.74 34.38 12.88
CA VAL A 274 -12.68 34.20 13.98
C VAL A 274 -11.95 34.65 15.25
N PRO A 275 -12.54 35.48 16.13
CA PRO A 275 -11.89 35.89 17.36
C PRO A 275 -11.54 34.66 18.21
N GLY A 276 -10.24 34.41 18.44
CA GLY A 276 -9.75 33.32 19.31
C GLY A 276 -8.92 32.23 18.64
N HIS A 277 -8.77 32.23 17.30
CA HIS A 277 -7.80 31.35 16.63
C HIS A 277 -6.61 32.18 16.17
N SER A 278 -5.42 31.92 16.74
CA SER A 278 -4.19 32.62 16.36
C SER A 278 -3.93 32.47 14.86
N ASP A 279 -3.57 33.56 14.20
CA ASP A 279 -3.16 33.62 12.80
C ASP A 279 -1.86 32.82 12.59
N GLN A 280 -1.94 31.49 12.66
CA GLN A 280 -0.81 30.61 12.44
C GLN A 280 -0.52 30.57 10.95
N ILE A 281 0.58 31.21 10.55
CA ILE A 281 1.13 31.11 9.21
C ILE A 281 1.51 29.64 8.98
N PRO A 282 0.95 28.95 7.96
CA PRO A 282 1.24 27.55 7.73
C PRO A 282 2.73 27.33 7.46
N ARG A 283 3.37 26.47 8.25
CA ARG A 283 4.76 26.08 7.96
C ARG A 283 4.78 25.18 6.74
N THR A 284 5.96 25.09 6.12
CA THR A 284 6.14 24.25 4.94
C THR A 284 5.99 22.74 5.21
N THR A 285 5.84 22.35 6.48
CA THR A 285 5.66 20.98 6.95
C THR A 285 4.27 20.72 7.53
N ASP A 286 3.40 21.72 7.59
CA ASP A 286 2.03 21.59 8.07
C ASP A 286 1.11 21.18 6.91
N LEU A 287 0.16 20.27 7.17
CA LEU A 287 -0.89 19.96 6.20
C LEU A 287 -1.90 21.10 6.15
N VAL A 288 -2.42 21.38 4.96
CA VAL A 288 -3.37 22.47 4.75
C VAL A 288 -4.61 22.04 3.97
N TYR A 289 -5.76 22.63 4.28
CA TYR A 289 -7.05 22.32 3.67
C TYR A 289 -7.84 23.61 3.39
N ILE A 290 -8.87 23.54 2.56
CA ILE A 290 -9.65 24.71 2.10
C ILE A 290 -11.08 24.66 2.64
N ASP A 291 -11.69 23.48 2.58
CA ASP A 291 -13.09 23.25 2.92
C ASP A 291 -13.22 22.60 4.31
N ASP A 292 -14.22 22.99 5.09
CA ASP A 292 -14.54 22.29 6.35
C ASP A 292 -15.03 20.87 6.06
N SER A 293 -14.52 19.91 6.84
CA SER A 293 -14.89 18.50 6.68
C SER A 293 -16.39 18.30 6.96
N PRO A 294 -17.10 17.50 6.14
CA PRO A 294 -18.51 17.24 6.34
C PRO A 294 -18.73 16.35 7.56
N SER A 295 -19.97 16.31 8.08
CA SER A 295 -20.32 15.30 9.06
C SER A 295 -20.29 13.90 8.42
N PHE A 296 -19.55 12.99 9.03
CA PHE A 296 -19.46 11.59 8.61
C PHE A 296 -20.40 10.67 9.39
N CYS A 297 -21.22 11.21 10.29
CA CYS A 297 -22.12 10.45 11.16
C CYS A 297 -23.27 9.78 10.41
N LEU A 298 -23.84 10.50 9.45
CA LEU A 298 -24.97 10.06 8.63
C LEU A 298 -24.50 9.80 7.19
N MET A 299 -25.26 8.97 6.47
CA MET A 299 -24.98 8.72 5.07
C MET A 299 -25.08 10.02 4.26
N SER A 300 -24.07 10.31 3.45
CA SER A 300 -23.99 11.48 2.59
C SER A 300 -23.27 11.16 1.29
N ARG A 301 -23.08 12.14 0.41
CA ARG A 301 -22.25 11.95 -0.80
C ARG A 301 -20.77 11.65 -0.50
N TYR A 302 -20.30 11.91 0.72
CA TYR A 302 -18.89 11.78 1.11
C TYR A 302 -18.61 10.58 2.02
N SER A 303 -19.63 9.99 2.64
CA SER A 303 -19.47 8.84 3.55
C SER A 303 -20.73 7.97 3.58
N PRO A 304 -20.59 6.64 3.78
CA PRO A 304 -21.73 5.75 4.06
C PRO A 304 -22.41 6.03 5.41
N GLY A 305 -21.82 6.84 6.30
CA GLY A 305 -22.30 7.05 7.66
C GLY A 305 -21.66 6.08 8.66
N THR A 306 -22.02 6.21 9.94
CA THR A 306 -21.46 5.36 11.01
C THR A 306 -22.39 4.28 11.53
N SER A 307 -23.64 4.21 11.05
CA SER A 307 -24.56 3.14 11.44
C SER A 307 -23.99 1.76 11.12
N GLY A 308 -24.18 0.80 12.02
CA GLY A 308 -23.72 -0.57 11.89
C GLY A 308 -22.21 -0.77 12.00
N ARG A 309 -21.43 0.31 12.14
CA ARG A 309 -19.97 0.20 12.31
C ARG A 309 -19.62 -0.37 13.67
N LYS A 310 -18.63 -1.27 13.69
CA LYS A 310 -18.06 -1.78 14.94
C LYS A 310 -17.33 -0.67 15.70
N CYS A 311 -17.53 -0.64 17.00
CA CYS A 311 -16.83 0.25 17.92
C CYS A 311 -16.32 -0.52 19.14
N TYR A 312 -15.49 0.12 19.95
CA TYR A 312 -14.90 -0.43 21.15
C TYR A 312 -15.37 0.41 22.34
N LYS A 313 -16.10 -0.22 23.26
CA LYS A 313 -16.84 0.44 24.36
C LYS A 313 -15.99 1.48 25.09
N ASP A 314 -14.80 1.10 25.56
CA ASP A 314 -13.94 1.98 26.35
C ASP A 314 -12.96 2.82 25.52
N LYS A 315 -13.07 2.81 24.19
CA LYS A 315 -12.13 3.52 23.31
C LYS A 315 -12.78 4.57 22.42
N ASN A 316 -13.86 4.21 21.72
CA ASN A 316 -14.36 5.07 20.64
C ASN A 316 -15.85 4.96 20.31
N CYS A 317 -16.65 4.19 21.06
CA CYS A 317 -18.08 4.09 20.75
C CYS A 317 -18.80 5.45 20.80
N ASP A 318 -18.48 6.30 21.79
CA ASP A 318 -19.12 7.61 21.91
C ASP A 318 -18.78 8.54 20.73
N SER A 319 -17.53 8.51 20.26
CA SER A 319 -17.07 9.37 19.17
C SER A 319 -17.59 8.92 17.82
N ILE A 320 -17.56 7.62 17.53
CA ILE A 320 -17.93 7.05 16.23
C ILE A 320 -19.45 6.91 16.05
N CYS A 321 -20.19 6.64 17.13
CA CYS A 321 -21.64 6.49 17.08
C CYS A 321 -22.40 7.81 17.21
N CYS A 322 -21.68 8.94 17.33
CA CYS A 322 -22.24 10.28 17.29
C CYS A 322 -23.40 10.52 18.28
N GLY A 323 -23.31 9.93 19.48
CA GLY A 323 -24.33 10.06 20.53
C GLY A 323 -25.57 9.18 20.35
N ARG A 324 -25.70 8.40 19.26
CA ARG A 324 -26.84 7.48 19.05
C ARG A 324 -26.79 6.22 19.93
N GLY A 325 -25.66 5.99 20.59
CA GLY A 325 -25.37 4.78 21.34
C GLY A 325 -25.00 3.59 20.44
N HIS A 326 -24.85 2.42 21.06
CA HIS A 326 -24.43 1.19 20.38
C HIS A 326 -25.29 -0.01 20.81
N ASN A 327 -25.46 -0.95 19.89
CA ASN A 327 -25.99 -2.28 20.15
C ASN A 327 -24.87 -3.19 20.69
N THR A 328 -25.21 -4.10 21.59
CA THR A 328 -24.27 -5.08 22.15
C THR A 328 -24.72 -6.48 21.76
N GLN A 329 -23.83 -7.25 21.15
CA GLN A 329 -24.08 -8.63 20.76
C GLN A 329 -22.98 -9.54 21.32
N SER A 330 -23.36 -10.60 22.03
CA SER A 330 -22.40 -11.62 22.47
C SER A 330 -22.11 -12.59 21.32
N ARG A 331 -20.84 -12.72 20.93
CA ARG A 331 -20.41 -13.67 19.89
C ARG A 331 -19.38 -14.63 20.46
N VAL A 332 -19.53 -15.92 20.18
CA VAL A 332 -18.49 -16.90 20.47
C VAL A 332 -17.45 -16.82 19.35
N VAL A 333 -16.21 -16.53 19.72
CA VAL A 333 -15.07 -16.42 18.81
C VAL A 333 -14.10 -17.54 19.15
N THR A 334 -13.76 -18.34 18.15
CA THR A 334 -12.72 -19.37 18.27
C THR A 334 -11.39 -18.79 17.84
N ARG A 335 -10.37 -18.88 18.70
CA ARG A 335 -9.00 -18.42 18.40
C ARG A 335 -7.97 -19.47 18.79
N PRO A 336 -6.83 -19.52 18.09
CA PRO A 336 -5.70 -20.30 18.54
C PRO A 336 -5.24 -19.81 19.91
N CYS A 337 -5.05 -20.73 20.84
CA CYS A 337 -4.64 -20.50 22.21
C CYS A 337 -3.67 -21.59 22.66
N GLN A 338 -2.99 -21.36 23.79
CA GLN A 338 -2.10 -22.36 24.40
C GLN A 338 -1.10 -22.94 23.37
N CYS A 339 -0.49 -22.05 22.59
CA CYS A 339 0.43 -22.42 21.53
C CYS A 339 1.77 -22.91 22.12
N GLN A 340 2.22 -24.08 21.69
CA GLN A 340 3.51 -24.67 22.06
C GLN A 340 4.39 -24.83 20.84
N VAL A 341 5.64 -24.40 20.95
CA VAL A 341 6.66 -24.65 19.93
C VAL A 341 7.12 -26.09 20.07
N ARG A 342 6.96 -26.89 19.02
CA ARG A 342 7.53 -28.24 18.95
C ARG A 342 8.96 -28.16 18.45
N TRP A 343 9.85 -28.91 19.09
CA TRP A 343 11.22 -29.06 18.60
C TRP A 343 11.18 -29.75 17.23
N CYS A 344 11.77 -29.10 16.22
CA CYS A 344 11.59 -29.32 14.76
C CYS A 344 10.48 -28.51 14.03
N CYS A 345 10.29 -27.25 14.48
CA CYS A 345 9.97 -26.07 13.65
C CYS A 345 8.50 -25.81 13.30
N TYR A 346 7.55 -26.26 14.12
CA TYR A 346 6.15 -25.83 13.99
C TYR A 346 5.53 -25.51 15.33
N VAL A 347 4.49 -24.67 15.29
CA VAL A 347 3.73 -24.23 16.45
C VAL A 347 2.40 -24.98 16.45
N GLU A 348 2.15 -25.75 17.50
CA GLU A 348 0.85 -26.38 17.73
C GLU A 348 0.04 -25.52 18.69
N CYS A 349 -1.15 -25.11 18.26
CA CYS A 349 -2.09 -24.37 19.11
C CYS A 349 -3.37 -25.17 19.27
N LYS A 350 -4.00 -25.09 20.45
CA LYS A 350 -5.37 -25.55 20.64
C LYS A 350 -6.34 -24.48 20.13
N GLN A 351 -7.56 -24.88 19.81
CA GLN A 351 -8.64 -23.96 19.50
C GLN A 351 -9.43 -23.67 20.79
N CYS A 352 -9.37 -22.43 21.28
CA CYS A 352 -10.18 -21.99 22.42
C CYS A 352 -11.37 -21.19 21.91
N THR A 353 -12.54 -21.46 22.48
CA THR A 353 -13.73 -20.64 22.29
C THR A 353 -13.83 -19.63 23.44
N GLN A 354 -14.02 -18.36 23.11
CA GLN A 354 -14.27 -17.31 24.08
C GLN A 354 -15.52 -16.53 23.66
N ARG A 355 -16.36 -16.16 24.64
CA ARG A 355 -17.47 -15.24 24.41
C ARG A 355 -16.94 -13.82 24.45
N GLU A 356 -17.07 -13.09 23.35
CA GLU A 356 -16.71 -11.68 23.24
C GLU A 356 -17.95 -10.83 22.99
N GLU A 357 -17.99 -9.63 23.56
CA GLU A 357 -19.01 -8.64 23.24
C GLU A 357 -18.58 -7.82 22.02
N VAL A 358 -19.46 -7.73 21.03
CA VAL A 358 -19.29 -6.90 19.84
C VAL A 358 -20.26 -5.73 19.94
N TYR A 359 -19.71 -4.52 19.87
CA TYR A 359 -20.49 -3.28 19.89
C TYR A 359 -20.60 -2.72 18.48
N THR A 360 -21.81 -2.34 18.07
CA THR A 360 -22.09 -1.72 16.76
C THR A 360 -22.91 -0.47 16.92
N CYS A 361 -22.60 0.60 16.20
CA CYS A 361 -23.36 1.84 16.29
C CYS A 361 -24.82 1.65 15.85
N LYS A 362 -25.73 2.29 16.58
CA LYS A 362 -27.13 2.35 16.22
C LYS A 362 -27.36 3.27 15.00
N ASP A 363 -28.48 3.03 14.33
CA ASP A 363 -28.99 3.87 13.23
C ASP A 363 -29.26 5.30 13.69
#